data_AF-A0A5J4XHE0-F1
#
_entry.id   AF-A0A5J4XHE0-F1
#
_cell.length_a   1.000
_cell.length_b   1.000
_cell.length_c   1.000
_cell.angle_alpha   90.00
_cell.angle_beta   90.00
_cell.angle_gamma   90.00
#
_symmetry.space_group_name_H-M   'P 1'
#
loop_
_entity.id
_entity.type
_entity.pdbx_description
1 polymer ?
#
loop_
_entity_poly.entity_id
_entity_poly.type
_entity_poly.pdbx_seq_one_letter_code
_entity_poly.pdbx_strand_id
1 'polypeptide(L)'
;MESATLLWCVTVRVIQVLLLQTYFNPDEYWQCLEVAHHLAFGYGYKTWEWAAGLRGYLHPLLFAVLYKGLYFARVDTTWVIARSPQLLQASFAAITDIFVYNLAHLQFGQRAARWTLLCQLTNWFNAYCLVRTYSNSFEALCTVIGVHCWCLSLQHQEAETTQTHHNGPHHPQKVLEPEERQPLQPSTGLTKGASKQSKCPFGVGCLSSGVSSKRLRPPVLSHRQAWLLAAAVGVLFRPSSMLFWLPL
;
A
#
# COMPACT_ATOMS: atom_id res chain seq x y z
N MET A 1 -4.85 6.02 -12.69
CA MET A 1 -4.57 7.09 -11.71
C MET A 1 -4.64 8.39 -12.46
N GLU A 2 -5.55 9.29 -12.07
CA GLU A 2 -5.64 10.60 -12.73
C GLU A 2 -4.37 11.38 -12.37
N SER A 3 -3.59 11.81 -13.37
CA SER A 3 -2.37 12.61 -13.17
C SER A 3 -2.64 13.86 -12.32
N ALA A 4 -3.88 14.36 -12.37
CA ALA A 4 -4.39 15.42 -11.52
C ALA A 4 -4.31 15.12 -10.01
N THR A 5 -4.56 13.88 -9.57
CA THR A 5 -4.53 13.52 -8.14
C THR A 5 -3.10 13.60 -7.58
N LEU A 6 -2.13 13.10 -8.34
CA LEU A 6 -0.71 13.17 -7.95
C LEU A 6 -0.25 14.63 -7.86
N LEU A 7 -0.56 15.42 -8.89
CA LEU A 7 -0.20 16.84 -8.90
C LEU A 7 -0.85 17.59 -7.72
N TRP A 8 -2.10 17.27 -7.39
CA TRP A 8 -2.80 17.84 -6.25
C TRP A 8 -2.11 17.51 -4.93
N CYS A 9 -1.81 16.23 -4.66
CA CYS A 9 -1.11 15.80 -3.45
C CYS A 9 0.25 16.50 -3.31
N VAL A 10 1.06 16.49 -4.37
CA VAL A 10 2.38 17.15 -4.35
C VAL A 10 2.25 18.65 -4.09
N THR A 11 1.33 19.33 -4.79
CA THR A 11 1.13 20.78 -4.63
C THR A 11 0.73 21.12 -3.21
N VAL A 12 -0.23 20.39 -2.64
CA VAL A 12 -0.69 20.59 -1.27
C VAL A 12 0.45 20.36 -0.26
N ARG A 13 1.24 19.29 -0.40
CA ARG A 13 2.35 18.98 0.51
C ARG A 13 3.50 19.98 0.39
N VAL A 14 3.80 20.45 -0.81
CA VAL A 14 4.81 21.51 -1.02
C VAL A 14 4.36 22.82 -0.39
N ILE A 15 3.11 23.23 -0.59
CA ILE A 15 2.56 24.43 0.06
C ILE A 15 2.62 24.29 1.58
N GLN A 16 2.22 23.15 2.15
CA GLN A 16 2.30 22.89 3.58
C GLN A 16 3.73 23.02 4.12
N VAL A 17 4.70 22.41 3.44
CA VAL A 17 6.11 22.57 3.81
C VAL A 17 6.51 24.03 3.80
N LEU A 18 6.22 24.77 2.72
CA LEU A 18 6.58 26.17 2.58
C LEU A 18 5.99 27.07 3.67
N LEU A 19 4.75 26.80 4.09
CA LEU A 19 4.07 27.49 5.19
C LEU A 19 4.63 27.12 6.57
N LEU A 20 5.12 25.89 6.74
CA LEU A 20 5.75 25.45 7.98
C LEU A 20 7.14 26.08 8.13
N GLN A 21 7.21 27.10 8.98
CA GLN A 21 8.43 27.79 9.39
C GLN A 21 8.84 27.46 10.83
N THR A 22 8.06 26.64 11.54
CA THR A 22 8.24 26.36 12.96
C THR A 22 8.82 24.99 13.23
N TYR A 23 9.56 24.89 14.33
CA TYR A 23 10.08 23.62 14.87
C TYR A 23 9.11 23.04 15.89
N PHE A 24 8.89 21.73 15.86
CA PHE A 24 8.00 21.05 16.82
C PHE A 24 8.81 20.30 17.86
N ASN A 25 9.71 19.41 17.43
CA ASN A 25 10.52 18.59 18.32
C ASN A 25 12.01 18.68 17.96
N PRO A 26 12.94 18.80 18.93
CA PRO A 26 14.39 18.73 18.68
C PRO A 26 14.84 17.53 17.84
N ASP A 27 14.13 16.40 17.91
CA ASP A 27 14.47 15.19 17.14
C ASP A 27 14.48 15.43 15.62
N GLU A 28 13.73 16.41 15.11
CA GLU A 28 13.74 16.77 13.68
C GLU A 28 15.15 17.12 13.19
N TYR A 29 15.94 17.77 14.05
CA TYR A 29 17.29 18.25 13.74
C TYR A 29 18.36 17.31 14.30
N TRP A 30 18.33 17.10 15.61
CA TRP A 30 19.44 16.45 16.33
C TRP A 30 19.50 14.93 16.12
N GLN A 31 18.39 14.32 15.73
CA GLN A 31 18.32 12.88 15.46
C GLN A 31 18.29 12.54 13.96
N CYS A 32 18.34 13.56 13.10
CA CYS A 32 18.18 13.37 11.67
C CYS A 32 19.08 14.30 10.86
N LEU A 33 18.73 15.60 10.76
CA LEU A 33 19.39 16.52 9.83
C LEU A 33 20.84 16.83 10.19
N GLU A 34 21.14 17.03 11.48
CA GLU A 34 22.49 17.35 11.93
C GLU A 34 23.43 16.13 11.75
N VAL A 35 22.92 14.93 12.06
CA VAL A 35 23.64 13.67 11.85
C VAL A 35 23.90 13.45 10.36
N ALA A 36 22.89 13.68 9.51
CA ALA A 36 23.02 13.59 8.07
C ALA A 36 24.03 14.59 7.51
N HIS A 37 24.02 15.82 8.04
CA HIS A 37 24.98 16.86 7.68
C HIS A 37 26.41 16.45 8.07
N HIS A 38 26.63 15.95 9.29
CA HIS A 38 27.93 15.43 9.72
C HIS A 38 28.39 14.26 8.85
N LEU A 39 27.49 13.35 8.43
CA LEU A 39 27.84 12.27 7.50
C LEU A 39 28.25 12.79 6.12
N ALA A 40 27.58 13.84 5.62
CA ALA A 40 27.85 14.40 4.30
C ALA A 40 29.12 15.27 4.26
N PHE A 41 29.36 16.11 5.28
CA PHE A 41 30.42 17.13 5.24
C PHE A 41 31.55 16.90 6.25
N GLY A 42 31.38 15.98 7.20
CA GLY A 42 32.40 15.66 8.20
C GLY A 42 32.49 16.63 9.37
N TYR A 43 31.58 17.60 9.47
CA TYR A 43 31.52 18.57 10.57
C TYR A 43 30.07 18.79 11.05
N GLY A 44 29.92 19.36 12.24
CA GLY A 44 28.64 19.54 12.93
C GLY A 44 28.61 18.81 14.27
N TYR A 45 27.47 18.84 14.94
CA TYR A 45 27.29 18.25 16.25
C TYR A 45 26.70 16.85 16.16
N LYS A 46 27.20 15.92 16.98
CA LYS A 46 26.57 14.61 17.18
C LYS A 46 26.16 14.50 18.64
N THR A 47 24.93 14.07 18.89
CA THR A 47 24.53 13.75 20.26
C THR A 47 25.31 12.51 20.74
N TRP A 48 25.38 12.34 22.06
CA TRP A 48 26.12 11.25 22.69
C TRP A 48 25.68 9.86 22.17
N GLU A 49 24.40 9.68 21.83
CA GLU A 49 23.85 8.42 21.29
C GLU A 49 24.47 8.04 19.94
N TRP A 50 24.70 9.04 19.07
CA TRP A 50 25.34 8.86 17.77
C TRP A 50 26.85 8.71 17.89
N ALA A 51 27.47 9.33 18.90
CA ALA A 51 28.88 9.10 19.22
C ALA A 51 29.11 7.66 19.72
N ALA A 52 28.15 7.10 20.48
CA ALA A 52 28.18 5.73 20.96
C ALA A 52 27.68 4.69 19.93
N GLY A 53 27.15 5.11 18.78
CA GLY A 53 26.67 4.20 17.72
C GLY A 53 25.40 3.41 18.07
N LEU A 54 24.59 3.91 19.00
CA LEU A 54 23.39 3.22 19.50
C LEU A 54 22.18 3.30 18.54
N ARG A 55 22.25 4.19 17.55
CA ARG A 55 21.19 4.40 16.56
C ARG A 55 21.71 4.04 15.18
N GLY A 56 20.82 3.51 14.36
CA GLY A 56 21.10 3.13 12.99
C GLY A 56 20.94 4.31 12.07
N TYR A 57 21.82 4.33 11.07
CA TYR A 57 22.01 5.47 10.19
C TYR A 57 21.07 5.48 8.99
N LEU A 58 20.15 4.53 8.87
CA LEU A 58 19.36 4.36 7.66
C LEU A 58 18.50 5.60 7.34
N HIS A 59 17.85 6.18 8.35
CA HIS A 59 17.05 7.40 8.18
C HIS A 59 17.94 8.64 7.89
N PRO A 60 18.97 8.98 8.69
CA PRO A 60 19.87 10.09 8.36
C PRO A 60 20.61 9.94 7.02
N LEU A 61 20.92 8.70 6.60
CA LEU A 61 21.65 8.44 5.36
C LEU A 61 20.89 8.94 4.12
N LEU A 62 19.55 8.83 4.11
CA LEU A 62 18.72 9.35 3.03
C LEU A 62 18.97 10.86 2.81
N PHE A 63 19.06 11.62 3.91
CA PHE A 63 19.35 13.06 3.85
C PHE A 63 20.83 13.35 3.59
N ALA A 64 21.75 12.50 4.05
CA ALA A 64 23.17 12.66 3.76
C ALA A 64 23.46 12.50 2.25
N VAL A 65 22.80 11.53 1.61
CA VAL A 65 22.86 11.35 0.14
C VAL A 65 22.28 12.56 -0.57
N LEU A 66 21.15 13.10 -0.11
CA LEU A 66 20.57 14.33 -0.64
C LEU A 66 21.56 15.51 -0.55
N TYR A 67 22.18 15.73 0.61
CA TYR A 67 23.16 16.80 0.80
C TYR A 67 24.41 16.63 -0.07
N LYS A 68 24.95 15.41 -0.19
CA LYS A 68 26.06 15.13 -1.10
C LYS A 68 25.68 15.38 -2.56
N GLY A 69 24.46 14.99 -2.96
CA GLY A 69 23.94 15.27 -4.30
C GLY A 69 23.89 16.77 -4.59
N LEU A 70 23.37 17.57 -3.66
CA LEU A 70 23.32 19.04 -3.77
C LEU A 70 24.72 19.66 -3.84
N TYR A 71 25.67 19.13 -3.05
CA TYR A 71 27.06 19.55 -3.09
C TYR A 71 27.72 19.27 -4.45
N PHE A 72 27.52 18.07 -5.02
CA PHE A 72 28.02 17.76 -6.36
C PHE A 72 27.38 18.61 -7.46
N ALA A 73 26.11 18.98 -7.29
CA ALA A 73 25.41 19.89 -8.19
C ALA A 73 25.83 21.37 -8.02
N ARG A 74 26.66 21.70 -7.01
CA ARG A 74 27.08 23.07 -6.68
C ARG A 74 25.90 24.00 -6.34
N VAL A 75 24.84 23.44 -5.73
CA VAL A 75 23.64 24.18 -5.27
C VAL A 75 23.53 24.10 -3.74
N ASP A 76 24.66 24.18 -3.06
CA ASP A 76 24.84 24.02 -1.61
C ASP A 76 24.66 25.32 -0.82
N THR A 77 23.81 26.23 -1.28
CA THR A 77 23.43 27.42 -0.51
C THR A 77 22.76 27.03 0.81
N THR A 78 23.03 27.74 1.90
CA THR A 78 22.47 27.48 3.24
C THR A 78 20.95 27.30 3.22
N TRP A 79 20.25 28.11 2.43
CA TRP A 79 18.80 28.04 2.27
C TRP A 79 18.34 26.71 1.65
N VAL A 80 19.07 26.21 0.65
CA VAL A 80 18.76 24.95 -0.04
C VAL A 80 19.04 23.76 0.87
N ILE A 81 20.17 23.76 1.58
CA ILE A 81 20.48 22.72 2.57
C ILE A 81 19.42 22.68 3.67
N ALA A 82 18.97 23.84 4.18
CA ALA A 82 17.96 23.90 5.22
C ALA A 82 16.57 23.39 4.76
N ARG A 83 16.16 23.68 3.51
CA ARG A 83 14.81 23.37 3.02
C ARG A 83 14.69 22.04 2.28
N SER A 84 15.77 21.57 1.65
CA SER A 84 15.76 20.36 0.85
C SER A 84 15.26 19.10 1.58
N PRO A 85 15.55 18.85 2.86
CA PRO A 85 15.05 17.67 3.57
C PRO A 85 13.53 17.67 3.70
N GLN A 86 12.95 18.85 3.89
CA GLN A 86 11.51 19.01 4.05
C GLN A 86 10.81 18.86 2.69
N LEU A 87 11.42 19.33 1.60
CA LEU A 87 10.91 19.07 0.25
C LEU A 87 10.96 17.58 -0.12
N LEU A 88 12.02 16.88 0.29
CA LEU A 88 12.10 15.42 0.16
C LEU A 88 10.97 14.74 0.96
N GLN A 89 10.75 15.17 2.21
CA GLN A 89 9.66 14.64 3.02
C GLN A 89 8.26 14.98 2.47
N ALA A 90 8.05 16.16 1.87
CA ALA A 90 6.80 16.45 1.16
C ALA A 90 6.54 15.47 0.01
N SER A 91 7.60 15.05 -0.68
CA SER A 91 7.51 14.06 -1.74
C SER A 91 7.10 12.70 -1.17
N PHE A 92 7.70 12.27 -0.06
CA PHE A 92 7.28 11.06 0.66
C PHE A 92 5.84 11.13 1.15
N ALA A 93 5.44 12.25 1.74
CA ALA A 93 4.07 12.49 2.19
C ALA A 93 3.06 12.39 1.04
N ALA A 94 3.38 12.97 -0.13
CA ALA A 94 2.51 12.88 -1.31
C ALA A 94 2.40 11.44 -1.83
N ILE A 95 3.50 10.67 -1.80
CA ILE A 95 3.47 9.24 -2.14
C ILE A 95 2.56 8.49 -1.15
N THR A 96 2.70 8.74 0.15
CA THR A 96 1.83 8.16 1.18
C THR A 96 0.35 8.43 0.89
N ASP A 97 -0.02 9.68 0.56
CA ASP A 97 -1.41 10.05 0.26
C ASP A 97 -1.96 9.27 -0.95
N ILE A 98 -1.14 9.07 -1.98
CA ILE A 98 -1.51 8.31 -3.18
C ILE A 98 -1.74 6.84 -2.84
N PHE A 99 -0.86 6.23 -2.04
CA PHE A 99 -1.03 4.83 -1.66
C PHE A 99 -2.21 4.64 -0.71
N VAL A 100 -2.51 5.59 0.18
CA VAL A 100 -3.73 5.60 0.99
C VAL A 100 -4.98 5.67 0.10
N TYR A 101 -4.98 6.55 -0.90
CA TYR A 101 -6.06 6.63 -1.88
C TYR A 101 -6.24 5.31 -2.65
N ASN A 102 -5.14 4.72 -3.14
CA ASN A 102 -5.19 3.46 -3.88
C ASN A 102 -5.67 2.32 -3.00
N LEU A 103 -5.24 2.25 -1.74
CA LEU A 103 -5.71 1.25 -0.78
C LEU A 103 -7.22 1.39 -0.52
N ALA A 104 -7.71 2.61 -0.29
CA ALA A 104 -9.14 2.87 -0.11
C ALA A 104 -9.95 2.54 -1.38
N HIS A 105 -9.40 2.82 -2.56
CA HIS A 105 -10.02 2.47 -3.84
C HIS A 105 -10.14 0.96 -4.03
N LEU A 106 -9.09 0.20 -3.70
CA LEU A 106 -9.09 -1.26 -3.81
C LEU A 106 -10.12 -1.93 -2.90
N GLN A 107 -10.32 -1.40 -1.69
CA GLN A 107 -11.18 -2.03 -0.68
C GLN A 107 -12.64 -1.56 -0.72
N PHE A 108 -12.87 -0.26 -0.96
CA PHE A 108 -14.18 0.38 -0.78
C PHE A 108 -14.68 1.14 -2.03
N GLY A 109 -13.89 1.13 -3.11
CA GLY A 109 -14.23 1.76 -4.38
C GLY A 109 -13.98 3.28 -4.44
N GLN A 110 -14.32 3.87 -5.58
CA GLN A 110 -13.90 5.22 -5.97
C GLN A 110 -14.45 6.36 -5.10
N ARG A 111 -15.70 6.25 -4.63
CA ARG A 111 -16.32 7.29 -3.79
C ARG A 111 -15.65 7.38 -2.43
N ALA A 112 -15.43 6.23 -1.79
CA ALA A 112 -14.76 6.15 -0.50
C ALA A 112 -13.32 6.67 -0.60
N ALA A 113 -12.58 6.27 -1.64
CA ALA A 113 -11.20 6.71 -1.86
C ALA A 113 -11.07 8.24 -1.93
N ARG A 114 -11.97 8.93 -2.64
CA ARG A 114 -11.98 10.40 -2.75
C ARG A 114 -12.20 11.07 -1.38
N TRP A 115 -13.12 10.54 -0.58
CA TRP A 115 -13.36 11.04 0.79
C TRP A 115 -12.18 10.78 1.70
N THR A 116 -11.59 9.57 1.65
CA THR A 116 -10.39 9.24 2.42
C THR A 116 -9.24 10.20 2.09
N LEU A 117 -9.00 10.48 0.81
CA LEU A 117 -7.96 11.42 0.38
C LEU A 117 -8.27 12.85 0.88
N LEU A 118 -9.51 13.30 0.79
CA LEU A 118 -9.92 14.61 1.30
C LEU A 118 -9.68 14.71 2.82
N CYS A 119 -10.06 13.69 3.59
CA CYS A 119 -9.80 13.64 5.03
C CYS A 119 -8.31 13.60 5.36
N GLN A 120 -7.52 12.85 4.58
CA GLN A 120 -6.07 12.73 4.77
C GLN A 120 -5.34 14.06 4.51
N LEU A 121 -5.77 14.82 3.50
CA LEU A 121 -5.20 16.12 3.16
C LEU A 121 -5.67 17.24 4.10
N THR A 122 -6.90 17.18 4.58
CA THR A 122 -7.48 18.20 5.50
C THR A 122 -7.17 17.93 6.97
N ASN A 123 -6.71 16.73 7.33
CA ASN A 123 -6.27 16.43 8.69
C ASN A 123 -5.05 17.29 9.06
N TRP A 124 -5.27 18.23 9.97
CA TRP A 124 -4.26 19.18 10.45
C TRP A 124 -3.01 18.48 10.98
N PHE A 125 -3.17 17.34 11.68
CA PHE A 125 -2.05 16.63 12.28
C PHE A 125 -1.18 15.96 11.20
N ASN A 126 -1.80 15.37 10.18
CA ASN A 126 -1.05 14.85 9.02
C ASN A 126 -0.36 15.98 8.26
N ALA A 127 -1.04 17.09 8.03
CA ALA A 127 -0.44 18.26 7.40
C ALA A 127 0.76 18.82 8.20
N TYR A 128 0.73 18.69 9.52
CA TYR A 128 1.77 19.18 10.41
C TYR A 128 2.95 18.21 10.60
N CYS A 129 2.68 16.91 10.81
CA CYS A 129 3.72 15.92 11.16
C CYS A 129 4.29 15.17 9.95
N LEU A 130 3.47 14.86 8.95
CA LEU A 130 3.88 13.94 7.87
C LEU A 130 4.98 14.55 6.99
N VAL A 131 5.02 15.87 6.86
CA VAL A 131 6.00 16.60 6.06
C VAL A 131 7.27 16.99 6.82
N ARG A 132 7.32 16.70 8.14
CA ARG A 132 8.51 16.91 8.97
C ARG A 132 9.45 15.73 8.87
N THR A 133 10.73 15.96 9.19
CA THR A 133 11.85 15.00 9.01
C THR A 133 11.90 13.94 10.10
N TYR A 134 10.76 13.32 10.38
CA TYR A 134 10.63 12.21 11.32
C TYR A 134 10.79 10.86 10.63
N SER A 135 11.49 9.93 11.29
CA SER A 135 11.53 8.53 10.88
C SER A 135 10.14 7.90 10.85
N ASN A 136 9.25 8.34 11.76
CA ASN A 136 7.88 7.85 11.84
C ASN A 136 7.07 8.17 10.56
N SER A 137 7.31 9.33 9.93
CA SER A 137 6.66 9.70 8.67
C SER A 137 7.12 8.80 7.52
N PHE A 138 8.41 8.43 7.52
CA PHE A 138 8.97 7.50 6.55
C PHE A 138 8.49 6.05 6.80
N GLU A 139 8.42 5.62 8.06
CA GLU A 139 7.84 4.33 8.45
C GLU A 139 6.38 4.21 8.01
N ALA A 140 5.59 5.29 8.17
CA ALA A 140 4.22 5.34 7.69
C ALA A 140 4.12 5.15 6.17
N LEU A 141 5.01 5.80 5.39
CA LEU A 141 5.10 5.58 3.94
C LEU A 141 5.35 4.10 3.61
N CYS A 142 6.40 3.51 4.19
CA CYS A 142 6.74 2.10 3.95
C CYS A 142 5.61 1.16 4.35
N THR A 143 4.94 1.45 5.47
CA THR A 143 3.81 0.67 5.98
C THR A 143 2.63 0.70 5.02
N VAL A 144 2.24 1.88 4.53
CA VAL A 144 1.11 2.00 3.60
C VAL A 144 1.44 1.29 2.28
N ILE A 145 2.67 1.42 1.76
CA ILE A 145 3.10 0.67 0.57
C ILE A 145 3.02 -0.84 0.82
N GLY A 146 3.54 -1.32 1.95
CA GLY A 146 3.52 -2.73 2.32
C GLY A 146 2.09 -3.29 2.40
N VAL A 147 1.18 -2.57 3.07
CA VAL A 147 -0.23 -2.95 3.18
C VAL A 147 -0.92 -2.93 1.81
N HIS A 148 -0.65 -1.93 0.98
CA HIS A 148 -1.20 -1.86 -0.38
C HIS A 148 -0.79 -3.07 -1.22
N CYS A 149 0.49 -3.42 -1.23
CA CYS A 149 0.98 -4.60 -1.93
C CYS A 149 0.39 -5.90 -1.36
N TRP A 150 0.25 -5.99 -0.03
CA TRP A 150 -0.40 -7.12 0.62
C TRP A 150 -1.85 -7.30 0.16
N CYS A 151 -2.66 -6.23 0.18
CA CYS A 151 -4.06 -6.27 -0.26
C CYS A 151 -4.19 -6.67 -1.74
N LEU A 152 -3.33 -6.14 -2.60
CA LEU A 152 -3.28 -6.54 -4.02
C LEU A 152 -2.99 -8.05 -4.17
N SER A 153 -2.08 -8.58 -3.36
CA SER A 153 -1.76 -10.01 -3.40
C SER A 153 -2.94 -10.89 -3.00
N LEU A 154 -3.76 -10.46 -2.03
CA LEU A 154 -4.95 -11.20 -1.60
C LEU A 154 -6.01 -11.27 -2.71
N GLN A 155 -6.28 -10.14 -3.39
CA GLN A 155 -7.25 -10.10 -4.50
C GLN A 155 -6.83 -11.01 -5.66
N HIS A 156 -5.51 -11.11 -5.93
CA HIS A 156 -5.00 -12.01 -6.95
C HIS A 156 -5.29 -13.49 -6.61
N GLN A 157 -5.12 -13.88 -5.34
CA GLN A 157 -5.43 -15.25 -4.89
C GLN A 157 -6.92 -15.60 -5.00
N GLU A 158 -7.80 -14.65 -4.69
CA GLU A 158 -9.26 -14.83 -4.85
C GLU A 158 -9.65 -15.03 -6.32
N ALA A 159 -9.02 -14.29 -7.23
CA ALA A 159 -9.25 -14.42 -8.66
C ALA A 159 -8.79 -15.80 -9.20
N GLU A 160 -7.62 -16.28 -8.79
CA GLU A 160 -7.12 -17.61 -9.15
C GLU A 160 -8.03 -18.74 -8.63
N THR A 161 -8.51 -18.60 -7.39
CA THR A 161 -9.41 -19.58 -6.75
C THR A 161 -10.78 -19.62 -7.44
N THR A 162 -11.28 -18.46 -7.88
CA THR A 162 -12.57 -18.37 -8.59
C THR A 162 -12.48 -18.96 -10.01
N GLN A 163 -11.36 -18.75 -10.71
CA GLN A 163 -11.15 -19.30 -12.06
C GLN A 163 -10.96 -20.82 -12.06
N THR A 164 -10.30 -21.36 -11.03
CA THR A 164 -10.14 -22.82 -10.87
C THR A 164 -11.46 -23.52 -10.55
N HIS A 165 -12.38 -22.87 -9.83
CA HIS A 165 -13.74 -23.38 -9.64
C HIS A 165 -14.60 -23.34 -10.90
N HIS A 166 -14.41 -22.35 -11.79
CA HIS A 166 -15.23 -22.23 -13.00
C HIS A 166 -14.77 -23.14 -14.16
N ASN A 167 -13.49 -23.52 -14.20
CA ASN A 167 -12.89 -24.40 -15.22
C ASN A 167 -12.88 -25.90 -14.82
N GLY A 168 -13.78 -26.33 -13.93
CA GLY A 168 -14.02 -27.75 -13.67
C GLY A 168 -14.42 -28.50 -14.95
N PRO A 169 -14.08 -29.80 -15.08
CA PRO A 169 -14.10 -30.49 -16.37
C PRO A 169 -15.51 -30.55 -16.98
N HIS A 170 -15.62 -30.06 -18.23
CA HIS A 170 -16.74 -30.32 -19.10
C HIS A 170 -16.91 -31.84 -19.28
N HIS A 171 -17.99 -32.39 -18.75
CA HIS A 171 -18.40 -33.76 -19.04
C HIS A 171 -18.85 -33.83 -20.51
N PRO A 172 -18.30 -34.71 -21.37
CA PRO A 172 -18.78 -34.83 -22.74
C PRO A 172 -20.22 -35.33 -22.75
N GLN A 173 -21.11 -34.59 -23.42
CA GLN A 173 -22.47 -35.02 -23.74
C GLN A 173 -22.39 -36.35 -24.50
N LYS A 174 -22.90 -37.43 -23.89
CA LYS A 174 -23.23 -38.64 -24.64
C LYS A 174 -24.48 -38.37 -25.46
N VAL A 175 -24.28 -38.28 -26.77
CA VAL A 175 -25.29 -38.46 -27.80
C VAL A 175 -25.90 -39.85 -27.63
N LEU A 176 -27.22 -39.93 -27.41
CA LEU A 176 -28.00 -41.12 -27.71
C LEU A 176 -29.12 -40.70 -28.67
N GLU A 177 -29.07 -41.28 -29.87
CA GLU A 177 -30.06 -41.17 -30.96
C GLU A 177 -31.21 -42.20 -30.77
N PRO A 178 -32.29 -42.15 -31.59
CA PRO A 178 -33.69 -42.20 -31.13
C PRO A 178 -34.40 -43.54 -31.34
N GLU A 179 -35.47 -43.81 -30.57
CA GLU A 179 -36.44 -44.87 -30.88
C GLU A 179 -37.91 -44.42 -30.66
N GLU A 180 -38.57 -44.26 -31.81
CA GLU A 180 -39.97 -44.38 -32.23
C GLU A 180 -41.24 -44.40 -31.32
N ARG A 181 -42.28 -43.77 -31.93
CA ARG A 181 -43.73 -44.09 -32.01
C ARG A 181 -44.74 -43.64 -30.90
N GLN A 182 -45.33 -42.45 -31.12
CA GLN A 182 -46.76 -42.10 -31.43
C GLN A 182 -47.95 -42.98 -30.93
N PRO A 183 -49.24 -42.54 -30.91
CA PRO A 183 -49.86 -41.18 -30.94
C PRO A 183 -51.16 -41.00 -30.06
N LEU A 184 -51.78 -39.81 -30.19
CA LEU A 184 -53.20 -39.39 -29.95
C LEU A 184 -53.60 -38.57 -28.70
N GLN A 185 -54.31 -37.47 -29.03
CA GLN A 185 -54.90 -36.40 -28.20
C GLN A 185 -56.36 -36.76 -27.77
N PRO A 186 -57.28 -35.82 -27.41
CA PRO A 186 -57.18 -34.47 -26.81
C PRO A 186 -58.13 -34.29 -25.60
N SER A 187 -57.96 -33.24 -24.79
CA SER A 187 -59.11 -32.62 -24.12
C SER A 187 -58.87 -31.14 -23.81
N THR A 188 -59.63 -30.33 -24.55
CA THR A 188 -59.95 -28.92 -24.38
C THR A 188 -60.40 -28.55 -22.96
N GLY A 189 -59.94 -27.38 -22.48
CA GLY A 189 -60.44 -26.72 -21.27
C GLY A 189 -59.90 -25.30 -21.10
N LEU A 190 -60.66 -24.32 -21.62
CA LEU A 190 -60.88 -22.94 -21.15
C LEU A 190 -60.34 -22.64 -19.71
N THR A 191 -59.67 -21.53 -19.34
CA THR A 191 -59.95 -20.09 -19.51
C THR A 191 -58.76 -19.19 -19.07
N LYS A 192 -58.78 -17.96 -19.59
CA LYS A 192 -58.01 -16.71 -19.34
C LYS A 192 -57.43 -16.43 -17.93
N GLY A 193 -56.28 -15.74 -17.88
CA GLY A 193 -55.87 -14.92 -16.72
C GLY A 193 -54.42 -14.39 -16.69
N ALA A 194 -54.24 -13.14 -17.12
CA ALA A 194 -53.31 -12.10 -16.63
C ALA A 194 -51.81 -12.39 -16.27
N SER A 195 -50.92 -11.75 -17.05
CA SER A 195 -49.90 -10.76 -16.63
C SER A 195 -48.91 -11.06 -15.48
N LYS A 196 -47.65 -11.31 -15.88
CA LYS A 196 -46.35 -10.80 -15.38
C LYS A 196 -46.11 -10.64 -13.86
N GLN A 197 -45.15 -11.41 -13.33
CA GLN A 197 -44.11 -10.85 -12.46
C GLN A 197 -42.81 -11.67 -12.46
N SER A 198 -41.70 -10.94 -12.37
CA SER A 198 -40.32 -11.33 -12.66
C SER A 198 -39.60 -12.03 -11.51
N LYS A 199 -38.69 -12.93 -11.92
CA LYS A 199 -37.72 -13.73 -11.18
C LYS A 199 -36.91 -13.00 -10.10
N CYS A 200 -36.77 -13.65 -8.95
CA CYS A 200 -35.50 -13.86 -8.26
C CYS A 200 -35.32 -15.38 -8.08
N PRO A 201 -34.10 -15.92 -8.11
CA PRO A 201 -33.81 -16.91 -7.07
C PRO A 201 -32.39 -16.82 -6.51
N PHE A 202 -32.33 -16.74 -5.19
CA PHE A 202 -31.27 -17.30 -4.38
C PHE A 202 -31.51 -18.82 -4.31
N GLY A 203 -30.48 -19.65 -4.50
CA GLY A 203 -30.62 -21.11 -4.50
C GLY A 203 -29.28 -21.79 -4.23
N VAL A 204 -29.05 -22.04 -2.95
CA VAL A 204 -27.92 -22.78 -2.37
C VAL A 204 -27.99 -24.25 -2.81
N GLY A 205 -26.84 -24.83 -3.20
CA GLY A 205 -26.68 -26.26 -3.45
C GLY A 205 -25.34 -26.75 -2.90
N CYS A 206 -25.40 -27.39 -1.74
CA CYS A 206 -24.29 -28.03 -1.02
C CYS A 206 -24.11 -29.47 -1.55
N LEU A 207 -22.88 -29.92 -1.87
CA LEU A 207 -22.58 -31.37 -1.89
C LEU A 207 -21.07 -31.70 -1.81
N SER A 208 -20.71 -32.20 -0.62
CA SER A 208 -19.84 -33.34 -0.28
C SER A 208 -18.57 -33.67 -1.10
N SER A 209 -17.44 -33.42 -0.42
CA SER A 209 -16.26 -34.28 -0.17
C SER A 209 -15.78 -35.34 -1.19
N GLY A 210 -14.48 -35.27 -1.47
CA GLY A 210 -13.70 -36.30 -2.15
C GLY A 210 -12.26 -35.84 -2.37
N VAL A 211 -11.44 -35.88 -1.32
CA VAL A 211 -10.02 -35.53 -1.36
C VAL A 211 -9.26 -36.49 -2.29
N SER A 212 -8.66 -35.98 -3.37
CA SER A 212 -7.58 -36.67 -4.08
C SER A 212 -6.40 -35.72 -4.26
N SER A 213 -5.43 -35.89 -3.38
CA SER A 213 -4.17 -35.18 -3.33
C SER A 213 -3.31 -35.55 -4.54
N LYS A 214 -3.25 -34.65 -5.53
CA LYS A 214 -2.11 -34.60 -6.47
C LYS A 214 -1.43 -33.25 -6.30
N ARG A 215 -0.37 -33.31 -5.51
CA ARG A 215 0.62 -32.26 -5.21
C ARG A 215 1.20 -31.68 -6.51
N LEU A 216 0.57 -30.64 -7.07
CA LEU A 216 1.26 -29.73 -7.98
C LEU A 216 2.05 -28.72 -7.14
N ARG A 217 3.38 -28.73 -7.30
CA ARG A 217 4.26 -27.75 -6.66
C ARG A 217 3.92 -26.37 -7.22
N PRO A 218 3.63 -25.34 -6.39
CA PRO A 218 3.64 -23.98 -6.90
C PRO A 218 5.09 -23.56 -7.16
N PRO A 219 5.40 -22.95 -8.31
CA PRO A 219 6.56 -22.08 -8.38
C PRO A 219 6.26 -20.80 -7.58
N VAL A 220 7.31 -20.08 -7.21
CA VAL A 220 7.30 -18.73 -6.61
C VAL A 220 7.08 -18.61 -5.09
N LEU A 221 7.86 -19.39 -4.31
CA LEU A 221 8.17 -19.10 -2.90
C LEU A 221 9.00 -17.80 -2.70
N SER A 222 9.41 -17.14 -3.79
CA SER A 222 10.33 -15.97 -3.82
C SER A 222 9.67 -14.65 -3.42
N HIS A 223 8.41 -14.40 -3.77
CA HIS A 223 7.78 -13.10 -3.49
C HIS A 223 7.49 -12.88 -2.00
N ARG A 224 7.15 -13.94 -1.25
CA ARG A 224 6.87 -13.86 0.19
C ARG A 224 8.06 -13.34 1.01
N GLN A 225 9.28 -13.72 0.63
CA GLN A 225 10.51 -13.24 1.27
C GLN A 225 10.78 -11.77 0.95
N ALA A 226 10.51 -11.32 -0.28
CA ALA A 226 10.64 -9.91 -0.65
C ALA A 226 9.68 -9.00 0.14
N TRP A 227 8.47 -9.46 0.45
CA TRP A 227 7.48 -8.73 1.25
C TRP A 227 7.86 -8.61 2.73
N LEU A 228 8.36 -9.70 3.31
CA LEU A 228 8.92 -9.68 4.66
C LEU A 228 10.18 -8.81 4.73
N LEU A 229 11.00 -8.80 3.67
CA LEU A 229 12.16 -7.91 3.60
C LEU A 229 11.76 -6.44 3.48
N ALA A 230 10.74 -6.08 2.71
CA ALA A 230 10.26 -4.69 2.63
C ALA A 230 9.68 -4.19 3.97
N ALA A 231 8.91 -5.04 4.67
CA ALA A 231 8.43 -4.74 6.02
C ALA A 231 9.58 -4.70 7.04
N ALA A 232 10.54 -5.61 6.95
CA ALA A 232 11.73 -5.63 7.80
C ALA A 232 12.65 -4.42 7.56
N VAL A 233 12.74 -3.90 6.33
CA VAL A 233 13.44 -2.65 6.04
C VAL A 233 12.79 -1.50 6.82
N GLY A 234 11.46 -1.44 6.91
CA GLY A 234 10.75 -0.50 7.79
C GLY A 234 11.14 -0.62 9.27
N VAL A 235 11.33 -1.84 9.77
CA VAL A 235 11.80 -2.11 11.14
C VAL A 235 13.28 -1.72 11.33
N LEU A 236 14.12 -1.87 10.31
CA LEU A 236 15.53 -1.47 10.35
C LEU A 236 15.72 0.06 10.40
N PHE A 237 14.74 0.85 9.97
CA PHE A 237 14.71 2.31 10.19
C PHE A 237 14.50 2.67 11.68
N ARG A 238 14.12 1.72 12.53
CA ARG A 238 13.95 1.86 13.98
C ARG A 238 14.83 0.85 14.77
N PRO A 239 16.14 1.07 14.84
CA PRO A 239 17.07 0.21 15.58
C PRO A 239 16.86 0.27 17.10
N SER A 240 16.14 1.27 17.59
CA SER A 240 15.77 1.39 19.00
C SER A 240 14.81 0.32 19.48
N SER A 241 14.20 -0.50 18.62
CA SER A 241 13.34 -1.62 19.04
C SER A 241 14.08 -2.98 19.12
N MET A 242 15.23 -3.12 18.45
CA MET A 242 16.01 -4.37 18.46
C MET A 242 16.94 -4.49 19.68
N LEU A 243 17.35 -3.36 20.28
CA LEU A 243 18.30 -3.36 21.40
C LEU A 243 17.66 -3.63 22.78
N PHE A 244 16.33 -3.59 22.92
CA PHE A 244 15.67 -3.87 24.21
C PHE A 244 15.56 -5.37 24.56
N TRP A 245 15.95 -6.27 23.67
CA TRP A 245 15.79 -7.73 23.87
C TRP A 245 17.11 -8.50 24.01
N LEU A 246 18.26 -7.82 24.01
CA LEU A 246 19.53 -8.45 24.34
C LEU A 246 19.85 -8.16 25.81
N PRO A 247 19.84 -9.19 26.69
CA PRO A 247 20.43 -9.01 28.01
C PRO A 247 21.93 -8.73 27.82
N LEU A 248 22.37 -7.58 28.33
CA LEU A 248 23.78 -7.30 28.58
C LEU A 248 24.33 -8.25 29.65
#